data_AF-A0A9E3CUR7-F1
#
_entry.id   AF-A0A9E3CUR7-F1
#
_cell.length_a   1.000
_cell.length_b   1.000
_cell.length_c   1.000
_cell.angle_alpha   90.00
_cell.angle_beta   90.00
_cell.angle_gamma   90.00
#
_symmetry.space_group_name_H-M   'P 1'
#
loop_
_entity.id
_entity.type
_entity.pdbx_description
1 polymer ?
#
loop_
_entity_poly.entity_id
_entity_poly.type
_entity_poly.pdbx_seq_one_letter_code
_entity_poly.pdbx_strand_id
1 'polypeptide(L)'
;MPSDTLGNRIIRLLSANAHSILDGLEGRNPEAMMNQFIRELDEAIGEVAAALGRDEAAKHLAATSIARQNNEIEVLAERIEVAVREGKDAVASAGIARQLDLEDTIAALHRSLAEASEKAVEHERTLLGLRAKRREMEAALRAFVDARARGTADQGRTADTALGATTGRDKAAKAEAGFNRVLANATGVTGTLTGGDADPAQLKELETLQRNHRIAERLARLKASRGEANTAG
;
A
#
# COMPACT_ATOMS: atom_id res chain seq x y z
N MET A 1 -23.16 14.01 -5.56
CA MET A 1 -22.50 13.76 -4.27
C MET A 1 -21.24 12.96 -4.57
N PRO A 2 -20.02 13.47 -4.38
CA PRO A 2 -18.83 12.65 -4.56
C PRO A 2 -18.88 11.50 -3.54
N SER A 3 -18.78 10.26 -4.02
CA SER A 3 -18.72 9.08 -3.17
C SER A 3 -17.55 9.22 -2.20
N ASP A 4 -17.82 9.16 -0.89
CA ASP A 4 -16.76 9.22 0.12
C ASP A 4 -15.84 8.01 -0.07
N THR A 5 -14.58 8.25 -0.44
CA THR A 5 -13.61 7.18 -0.68
C THR A 5 -13.10 6.68 0.67
N LEU A 6 -12.73 5.40 0.73
CA LEU A 6 -12.17 4.81 1.97
C LEU A 6 -11.01 5.65 2.53
N GLY A 7 -10.13 6.16 1.67
CA GLY A 7 -9.02 7.04 2.07
C GLY A 7 -9.48 8.34 2.74
N ASN A 8 -10.45 9.04 2.15
CA ASN A 8 -10.99 10.26 2.75
C ASN A 8 -11.66 9.98 4.10
N ARG A 9 -12.37 8.86 4.21
CA ARG A 9 -12.98 8.41 5.45
C ARG A 9 -11.94 8.09 6.51
N ILE A 10 -10.86 7.36 6.19
CA ILE A 10 -9.77 7.05 7.12
C ILE A 10 -9.11 8.34 7.63
N ILE A 11 -8.82 9.29 6.73
CA ILE A 11 -8.23 10.59 7.12
C ILE A 11 -9.15 11.34 8.09
N ARG A 12 -10.46 11.39 7.81
CA ARG A 12 -11.47 11.99 8.70
C ARG A 12 -11.52 11.29 10.05
N LEU A 13 -11.53 9.96 10.06
CA LEU A 13 -11.63 9.16 11.28
C LEU A 13 -10.38 9.30 12.18
N LEU A 14 -9.18 9.35 11.58
CA LEU A 14 -7.92 9.53 12.31
C LEU A 14 -7.75 10.95 12.85
N SER A 15 -8.22 11.97 12.11
CA SER A 15 -8.06 13.38 12.48
C SER A 15 -9.10 13.89 13.49
N ALA A 16 -10.27 13.27 13.60
CA ALA A 16 -11.31 13.73 14.51
C ALA A 16 -10.89 13.63 15.98
N ASN A 17 -11.14 14.65 16.80
CA ASN A 17 -10.87 14.62 18.24
C ASN A 17 -12.17 14.44 19.03
N ALA A 18 -12.12 13.73 20.15
CA ALA A 18 -13.28 13.52 21.02
C ALA A 18 -13.91 14.85 21.48
N HIS A 19 -13.08 15.85 21.80
CA HIS A 19 -13.57 17.17 22.21
C HIS A 19 -14.27 17.92 21.07
N SER A 20 -13.75 17.84 19.84
CA SER A 20 -14.40 18.44 18.66
C SER A 20 -15.73 17.77 18.30
N ILE A 21 -15.88 16.48 18.59
CA ILE A 21 -17.15 15.76 18.45
C ILE A 21 -18.15 16.23 19.51
N LEU A 22 -17.70 16.59 20.71
CA LEU A 22 -18.57 17.09 21.78
C LEU A 22 -18.96 18.57 21.58
N ASP A 23 -18.00 19.43 21.22
CA ASP A 23 -18.18 20.88 21.10
C ASP A 23 -19.06 21.28 19.90
N GLY A 24 -19.03 20.51 18.81
CA GLY A 24 -19.80 20.83 17.60
C GLY A 24 -21.32 20.59 17.70
N LEU A 25 -21.83 20.16 18.86
CA LEU A 25 -23.11 19.45 18.95
C LEU A 25 -24.01 19.87 20.13
N GLU A 26 -24.07 21.16 20.46
CA GLU A 26 -25.15 21.71 21.29
C GLU A 26 -26.53 21.35 20.70
N GLY A 27 -27.27 20.45 21.38
CA GLY A 27 -28.65 20.06 21.04
C GLY A 27 -28.87 18.65 20.45
N ARG A 28 -27.81 17.84 20.26
CA ARG A 28 -27.91 16.42 19.83
C ARG A 28 -27.53 15.45 20.96
N ASN A 29 -27.87 14.15 20.82
CA ASN A 29 -27.46 13.10 21.76
C ASN A 29 -25.98 12.73 21.50
N PRO A 30 -25.00 13.23 22.30
CA PRO A 30 -23.57 13.10 21.99
C PRO A 30 -23.09 11.65 22.13
N GLU A 31 -23.68 10.90 23.05
CA GLU A 31 -23.40 9.48 23.27
C GLU A 31 -23.72 8.64 22.03
N ALA A 32 -24.89 8.86 21.41
CA ALA A 32 -25.29 8.15 20.19
C ALA A 32 -24.33 8.42 19.02
N MET A 33 -23.84 9.65 18.91
CA MET A 33 -22.88 10.05 17.86
C MET A 33 -21.49 9.44 18.08
N MET A 34 -20.99 9.43 19.32
CA MET A 34 -19.72 8.77 19.65
C MET A 34 -19.79 7.26 19.37
N ASN A 35 -20.91 6.61 19.72
CA ASN A 35 -21.16 5.22 19.35
C ASN A 35 -21.17 5.00 17.83
N GLN A 36 -21.81 5.91 17.07
CA GLN A 36 -21.80 5.85 15.61
C GLN A 36 -20.38 6.00 15.05
N PHE A 37 -19.57 6.91 15.60
CA PHE A 37 -18.18 7.09 15.19
C PHE A 37 -17.32 5.85 15.47
N ILE A 38 -17.53 5.19 16.62
CA ILE A 38 -16.85 3.93 16.95
C ILE A 38 -17.25 2.82 15.96
N ARG A 39 -18.53 2.75 15.54
CA ARG A 39 -18.98 1.81 14.50
C ARG A 39 -18.32 2.09 13.15
N GLU A 40 -18.21 3.36 12.75
CA GLU A 40 -17.51 3.74 11.52
C GLU A 40 -16.02 3.38 11.57
N LEU A 41 -15.38 3.48 12.75
CA LEU A 41 -14.01 2.99 12.96
C LEU A 41 -13.93 1.47 12.82
N ASP A 42 -14.88 0.72 13.37
CA ASP A 42 -14.92 -0.74 13.25
C ASP A 42 -15.09 -1.21 11.80
N GLU A 43 -15.96 -0.53 11.04
CA GLU A 43 -16.12 -0.77 9.60
C GLU A 43 -14.82 -0.49 8.83
N ALA A 44 -14.20 0.67 9.08
CA ALA A 44 -12.92 1.03 8.45
C ALA A 44 -11.79 0.04 8.81
N ILE A 45 -11.73 -0.42 10.06
CA ILE A 45 -10.79 -1.45 10.52
C ILE A 45 -11.01 -2.75 9.75
N GLY A 46 -12.26 -3.18 9.57
CA GLY A 46 -12.60 -4.39 8.81
C GLY A 46 -12.17 -4.28 7.35
N GLU A 47 -12.44 -3.15 6.70
CA GLU A 47 -12.06 -2.91 5.31
C GLU A 47 -10.53 -2.87 5.10
N VAL A 48 -9.79 -2.18 5.98
CA VAL A 48 -8.32 -2.12 5.92
C VAL A 48 -7.71 -3.48 6.24
N ALA A 49 -8.25 -4.25 7.18
CA ALA A 49 -7.80 -5.61 7.47
C ALA A 49 -8.03 -6.55 6.28
N ALA A 50 -9.16 -6.43 5.59
CA ALA A 50 -9.42 -7.18 4.37
C ALA A 50 -8.46 -6.76 3.23
N ALA A 51 -8.10 -5.49 3.15
CA ALA A 51 -7.10 -5.00 2.21
C ALA A 51 -5.70 -5.56 2.48
N LEU A 52 -5.26 -5.53 3.74
CA LEU A 52 -4.02 -6.16 4.19
C LEU A 52 -3.99 -7.66 3.84
N GLY A 53 -5.08 -8.39 4.10
CA GLY A 53 -5.17 -9.81 3.77
C GLY A 53 -5.02 -10.10 2.26
N ARG A 54 -5.56 -9.22 1.41
CA ARG A 54 -5.40 -9.31 -0.05
C ARG A 54 -3.95 -9.07 -0.47
N ASP A 55 -3.28 -8.08 0.11
CA ASP A 55 -1.88 -7.77 -0.19
C ASP A 55 -0.94 -8.90 0.27
N GLU A 56 -1.18 -9.47 1.46
CA GLU A 56 -0.43 -10.64 1.95
C GLU A 56 -0.63 -11.87 1.05
N ALA A 57 -1.86 -12.14 0.62
CA ALA A 57 -2.12 -13.21 -0.34
C ALA A 57 -1.38 -12.98 -1.69
N ALA A 58 -1.38 -11.74 -2.17
CA ALA A 58 -0.65 -11.37 -3.39
C ALA A 58 0.86 -11.57 -3.25
N LYS A 59 1.46 -11.20 -2.10
CA LYS A 59 2.88 -11.47 -1.80
C LYS A 59 3.19 -12.96 -1.85
N HIS A 60 2.40 -13.78 -1.18
CA HIS A 60 2.59 -15.23 -1.16
C HIS A 60 2.47 -15.86 -2.55
N LEU A 61 1.50 -15.44 -3.34
CA LEU A 61 1.31 -15.92 -4.71
C LEU A 61 2.49 -15.53 -5.60
N ALA A 62 2.93 -14.27 -5.54
CA ALA A 62 4.07 -13.79 -6.30
C ALA A 62 5.35 -14.57 -5.93
N ALA A 63 5.64 -14.70 -4.64
CA ALA A 63 6.80 -15.46 -4.14
C ALA A 63 6.78 -16.93 -4.58
N THR A 64 5.62 -17.59 -4.49
CA THR A 64 5.46 -18.99 -4.93
C THR A 64 5.65 -19.12 -6.44
N SER A 65 5.12 -18.17 -7.23
CA SER A 65 5.29 -18.18 -8.68
C SER A 65 6.74 -17.93 -9.09
N ILE A 66 7.47 -17.05 -8.39
CA ILE A 66 8.91 -16.83 -8.60
C ILE A 66 9.67 -18.14 -8.36
N ALA A 67 9.45 -18.80 -7.23
CA ALA A 67 10.09 -20.08 -6.91
C ALA A 67 9.81 -21.15 -7.99
N ARG A 68 8.55 -21.26 -8.44
CA ARG A 68 8.16 -22.18 -9.50
C ARG A 68 8.88 -21.89 -10.82
N GLN A 69 8.97 -20.63 -11.23
CA GLN A 69 9.63 -20.21 -12.47
C GLN A 69 11.15 -20.42 -12.40
N ASN A 70 11.77 -20.17 -11.25
CA ASN A 70 13.19 -20.48 -11.02
C ASN A 70 13.48 -21.98 -11.19
N ASN A 71 12.63 -22.85 -10.63
CA ASN A 71 12.77 -24.30 -10.82
C ASN A 71 12.61 -24.70 -12.31
N GLU A 72 11.68 -24.06 -13.03
CA GLU A 72 11.52 -24.29 -14.48
C GLU A 72 12.77 -23.85 -15.26
N ILE A 73 13.39 -22.72 -14.89
CA ILE A 73 14.65 -22.24 -15.47
C ILE A 73 15.78 -23.23 -15.23
N GLU A 74 15.91 -23.78 -14.02
CA GLU A 74 16.95 -24.76 -13.68
C GLU A 74 16.83 -26.03 -14.53
N VAL A 75 15.63 -26.61 -14.60
CA VAL A 75 15.36 -27.78 -15.45
C VAL A 75 15.61 -27.46 -16.93
N LEU A 76 15.27 -26.26 -17.38
CA LEU A 76 15.50 -25.84 -18.76
C LEU A 76 16.99 -25.65 -19.05
N ALA A 77 17.77 -25.16 -18.10
CA ALA A 77 19.22 -25.00 -18.23
C ALA A 77 19.90 -26.33 -18.50
N GLU A 78 19.58 -27.39 -17.73
CA GLU A 78 20.10 -28.74 -17.97
C GLU A 78 19.79 -29.25 -19.38
N ARG A 79 18.56 -29.01 -19.86
CA ARG A 79 18.12 -29.42 -21.21
C ARG A 79 18.82 -28.63 -22.31
N ILE A 80 19.04 -27.33 -22.11
CA ILE A 80 19.79 -26.47 -23.03
C ILE A 80 21.22 -26.99 -23.14
N GLU A 81 21.87 -27.32 -22.03
CA GLU A 81 23.23 -27.87 -22.02
C GLU A 81 23.33 -29.17 -22.82
N VAL A 82 22.37 -30.09 -22.64
CA VAL A 82 22.29 -31.33 -23.44
C VAL A 82 22.13 -31.01 -24.93
N ALA A 83 21.21 -30.11 -25.30
CA ALA A 83 20.99 -29.73 -26.69
C ALA A 83 22.25 -29.10 -27.32
N VAL A 84 22.97 -28.24 -26.58
CA VAL A 84 24.24 -27.67 -27.01
C VAL A 84 25.28 -28.77 -27.21
N ARG A 85 25.40 -29.72 -26.26
CA ARG A 85 26.33 -30.87 -26.33
C ARG A 85 26.10 -31.71 -27.59
N GLU A 86 24.82 -31.94 -27.92
CA GLU A 86 24.43 -32.68 -29.12
C GLU A 86 24.51 -31.85 -30.42
N GLY A 87 24.92 -30.58 -30.36
CA GLY A 87 25.01 -29.69 -31.53
C GLY A 87 23.64 -29.25 -32.06
N LYS A 88 22.56 -29.43 -31.29
CA LYS A 88 21.18 -29.07 -31.65
C LYS A 88 20.90 -27.60 -31.35
N ASP A 89 21.57 -26.71 -32.07
CA ASP A 89 21.54 -25.26 -31.82
C ASP A 89 20.16 -24.62 -31.89
N ALA A 90 19.30 -25.08 -32.80
CA ALA A 90 17.94 -24.57 -32.92
C ALA A 90 17.10 -24.90 -31.67
N VAL A 91 17.28 -26.11 -31.11
CA VAL A 91 16.61 -26.55 -29.89
C VAL A 91 17.15 -25.79 -28.67
N ALA A 92 18.48 -25.62 -28.59
CA ALA A 92 19.11 -24.83 -27.54
C ALA A 92 18.63 -23.37 -27.59
N SER A 93 18.56 -22.77 -28.78
CA SER A 93 18.05 -21.41 -28.99
C SER A 93 16.60 -21.26 -28.53
N ALA A 94 15.74 -22.23 -28.84
CA ALA A 94 14.35 -22.24 -28.38
C ALA A 94 14.25 -22.35 -26.86
N GLY A 95 15.09 -23.18 -26.23
CA GLY A 95 15.20 -23.27 -24.78
C GLY A 95 15.65 -21.94 -24.16
N ILE A 96 16.69 -21.32 -24.71
CA ILE A 96 17.19 -20.00 -24.25
C ILE A 96 16.10 -18.93 -24.40
N ALA A 97 15.34 -18.94 -25.50
CA ALA A 97 14.24 -18.00 -25.70
C ALA A 97 13.18 -18.13 -24.59
N ARG A 98 12.82 -19.37 -24.22
CA ARG A 98 11.89 -19.64 -23.12
C ARG A 98 12.48 -19.26 -21.76
N GLN A 99 13.78 -19.47 -21.56
CA GLN A 99 14.48 -19.06 -20.35
C GLN A 99 14.41 -17.53 -20.15
N LEU A 100 14.65 -16.76 -21.21
CA LEU A 100 14.53 -15.30 -21.19
C LEU A 100 13.09 -14.83 -20.87
N ASP A 101 12.07 -15.48 -21.44
CA ASP A 101 10.67 -15.17 -21.11
C ASP A 101 10.34 -15.38 -19.62
N LEU A 102 10.87 -16.47 -19.05
CA LEU A 102 10.71 -16.77 -17.64
C LEU A 102 11.43 -15.74 -16.78
N GLU A 103 12.65 -15.34 -17.14
CA GLU A 103 13.42 -14.29 -16.45
C GLU A 103 12.71 -12.94 -16.48
N ASP A 104 12.14 -12.55 -17.62
CA ASP A 104 11.35 -11.32 -17.77
C ASP A 104 10.07 -11.39 -16.90
N THR A 105 9.43 -12.55 -16.84
CA THR A 105 8.25 -12.79 -15.99
C THR A 105 8.63 -12.70 -14.50
N ILE A 106 9.75 -13.30 -14.09
CA ILE A 106 10.26 -13.21 -12.72
C ILE A 106 10.52 -11.75 -12.34
N ALA A 107 11.13 -10.97 -13.23
CA ALA A 107 11.38 -9.55 -12.99
C ALA A 107 10.06 -8.76 -12.77
N ALA A 108 9.00 -9.09 -13.52
CA ALA A 108 7.68 -8.52 -13.31
C ALA A 108 7.06 -8.97 -11.97
N LEU A 109 7.19 -10.24 -11.61
CA LEU A 109 6.72 -10.76 -10.32
C LEU A 109 7.46 -10.14 -9.13
N HIS A 110 8.76 -9.85 -9.26
CA HIS A 110 9.52 -9.13 -8.23
C HIS A 110 8.97 -7.72 -8.00
N ARG A 111 8.61 -7.00 -9.07
CA ARG A 111 7.94 -5.69 -8.95
C ARG A 111 6.60 -5.81 -8.25
N SER A 112 5.77 -6.78 -8.67
CA SER A 112 4.48 -7.03 -8.04
C SER A 112 4.60 -7.41 -6.55
N LEU A 113 5.61 -8.22 -6.19
CA LEU A 113 5.90 -8.58 -4.81
C LEU A 113 6.32 -7.36 -3.98
N ALA A 114 7.15 -6.48 -4.53
CA ALA A 114 7.58 -5.25 -3.86
C ALA A 114 6.38 -4.31 -3.61
N GLU A 115 5.55 -4.08 -4.63
CA GLU A 115 4.35 -3.25 -4.52
C GLU A 115 3.35 -3.80 -3.49
N ALA A 116 3.09 -5.11 -3.51
CA ALA A 116 2.21 -5.75 -2.53
C ALA A 116 2.79 -5.68 -1.10
N SER A 117 4.12 -5.79 -0.97
CA SER A 117 4.81 -5.64 0.32
C SER A 117 4.71 -4.23 0.88
N GLU A 118 4.87 -3.22 0.04
CA GLU A 118 4.72 -1.82 0.43
C GLU A 118 3.29 -1.52 0.90
N LYS A 119 2.29 -1.94 0.12
CA LYS A 119 0.87 -1.76 0.46
C LYS A 119 0.49 -2.48 1.76
N ALA A 120 0.99 -3.70 1.96
CA ALA A 120 0.76 -4.43 3.21
C ALA A 120 1.27 -3.65 4.43
N VAL A 121 2.49 -3.10 4.34
CA VAL A 121 3.06 -2.28 5.42
C VAL A 121 2.25 -1.00 5.66
N GLU A 122 1.76 -0.34 4.60
CA GLU A 122 0.91 0.85 4.70
C GLU A 122 -0.44 0.52 5.37
N HIS A 123 -1.11 -0.55 4.95
CA HIS A 123 -2.36 -1.00 5.56
C HIS A 123 -2.18 -1.44 7.02
N GLU A 124 -1.07 -2.10 7.35
CA GLU A 124 -0.75 -2.46 8.73
C GLU A 124 -0.58 -1.22 9.62
N ARG A 125 0.16 -0.21 9.16
CA ARG A 125 0.31 1.07 9.87
C ARG A 125 -1.02 1.78 10.05
N THR A 126 -1.84 1.82 9.01
CA THR A 126 -3.18 2.40 9.03
C THR A 126 -4.08 1.69 10.04
N LEU A 127 -4.03 0.36 10.07
CA LEU A 127 -4.78 -0.47 10.99
C LEU A 127 -4.37 -0.23 12.45
N LEU A 128 -3.08 -0.08 12.73
CA LEU A 128 -2.58 0.31 14.05
C LEU A 128 -3.11 1.67 14.47
N GLY A 129 -3.10 2.66 13.56
CA GLY A 129 -3.66 4.00 13.79
C GLY A 129 -5.15 3.96 14.12
N LEU A 130 -5.95 3.28 13.30
CA LEU A 130 -7.40 3.17 13.51
C LEU A 130 -7.75 2.46 14.83
N ARG A 131 -7.02 1.39 15.18
CA ARG A 131 -7.21 0.68 16.46
C ARG A 131 -6.84 1.54 17.66
N ALA A 132 -5.77 2.34 17.55
CA ALA A 132 -5.42 3.31 18.59
C ALA A 132 -6.54 4.35 18.74
N LYS A 133 -7.04 4.88 17.62
CA LYS A 133 -8.12 5.88 17.61
C LYS A 133 -9.44 5.36 18.18
N ARG A 134 -9.78 4.11 17.88
CA ARG A 134 -10.93 3.42 18.46
C ARG A 134 -10.84 3.36 19.99
N ARG A 135 -9.70 2.94 20.54
CA ARG A 135 -9.50 2.89 22.00
C ARG A 135 -9.59 4.27 22.65
N GLU A 136 -9.04 5.30 22.00
CA GLU A 136 -9.16 6.70 22.44
C GLU A 136 -10.64 7.13 22.52
N MET A 137 -11.42 6.85 21.47
CA MET A 137 -12.84 7.21 21.40
C MET A 137 -13.69 6.42 22.41
N GLU A 138 -13.40 5.14 22.64
CA GLU A 138 -14.04 4.35 23.70
C GLU A 138 -13.74 4.89 25.09
N ALA A 139 -12.49 5.30 25.35
CA ALA A 139 -12.11 5.91 26.62
C ALA A 139 -12.83 7.26 26.83
N ALA A 140 -12.91 8.08 25.78
CA ALA A 140 -13.65 9.35 25.82
C ALA A 140 -15.15 9.13 26.08
N LEU A 141 -15.76 8.11 25.44
CA LEU A 141 -17.17 7.77 25.65
C LEU A 141 -17.43 7.34 27.09
N ARG A 142 -16.58 6.48 27.66
CA ARG A 142 -16.68 6.06 29.06
C ARG A 142 -16.58 7.25 30.01
N ALA A 143 -15.58 8.12 29.80
CA ALA A 143 -15.42 9.33 30.61
C ALA A 143 -16.63 10.26 30.53
N PHE A 144 -17.24 10.41 29.36
CA PHE A 144 -18.46 11.19 29.15
C PHE A 144 -19.66 10.60 29.92
N VAL A 145 -19.88 9.29 29.80
CA VAL A 145 -20.98 8.59 30.49
C VAL A 145 -20.80 8.68 32.02
N ASP A 146 -19.59 8.46 32.52
CA ASP A 146 -19.27 8.57 33.95
C ASP A 146 -19.50 9.99 34.49
N ALA A 147 -19.09 11.02 33.74
CA ALA A 147 -19.31 12.42 34.10
C ALA A 147 -20.80 12.76 34.16
N ARG A 148 -21.60 12.26 33.21
CA ARG A 148 -23.05 12.44 33.19
C ARG A 148 -23.72 11.75 34.38
N ALA A 149 -23.34 10.52 34.70
CA ALA A 149 -23.88 9.77 35.83
C ALA A 149 -23.60 10.46 37.18
N ARG A 150 -22.42 11.06 37.34
CA ARG A 150 -22.08 11.86 38.54
C ARG A 150 -22.88 13.16 38.61
N GLY A 151 -23.08 13.84 37.49
CA GLY A 151 -23.90 15.06 37.42
C GLY A 151 -25.39 14.82 37.71
N THR A 152 -25.91 13.61 37.45
CA THR A 152 -27.28 13.23 37.83
C THR A 152 -27.39 12.72 39.27
N ALA A 153 -26.34 12.12 39.83
CA ALA A 153 -26.30 11.66 41.22
C ALA A 153 -26.21 12.82 42.25
N ASP A 154 -25.63 13.96 41.87
CA ASP A 154 -25.54 15.13 42.74
C ASP A 154 -26.84 15.96 42.81
N GLN A 155 -27.79 15.71 41.90
CA GLN A 155 -29.13 16.34 41.91
C GLN A 155 -30.10 15.74 42.95
N GLY A 156 -29.67 14.74 43.74
CA GLY A 156 -30.46 14.11 44.82
C GLY A 156 -30.29 14.71 46.22
N ARG A 157 -29.49 15.77 46.39
CA ARG A 157 -29.36 16.50 47.67
C ARG A 157 -29.87 17.93 47.51
N THR A 158 -31.15 18.15 47.74
CA THR A 158 -31.67 19.50 47.96
C THR A 158 -31.54 19.88 49.43
N ALA A 159 -30.64 20.80 49.72
CA ALA A 159 -30.81 21.81 50.76
C ALA A 159 -29.92 23.02 50.43
N ASP A 160 -30.54 23.99 49.78
CA ASP A 160 -30.47 25.43 50.09
C ASP A 160 -29.12 26.00 50.57
N THR A 161 -28.41 26.70 49.68
CA THR A 161 -27.79 27.98 50.04
C THR A 161 -27.50 28.81 48.79
N ALA A 162 -27.85 30.07 48.90
CA ALA A 162 -27.78 31.10 47.88
C ALA A 162 -26.34 31.56 47.54
N LEU A 163 -26.27 32.32 46.45
CA LEU A 163 -25.25 33.33 46.08
C LEU A 163 -23.93 32.82 45.49
N GLY A 164 -23.75 33.11 44.19
CA GLY A 164 -22.47 32.98 43.51
C GLY A 164 -22.56 33.42 42.05
N ALA A 165 -22.55 34.73 41.84
CA ALA A 165 -22.55 35.34 40.52
C ALA A 165 -21.29 34.96 39.70
N THR A 166 -21.54 34.72 38.42
CA THR A 166 -20.65 34.84 37.26
C THR A 166 -19.28 35.48 37.50
N THR A 167 -18.20 34.73 37.30
CA THR A 167 -16.95 35.22 36.68
C THR A 167 -16.12 34.02 36.20
N GLY A 168 -15.56 34.12 35.00
CA GLY A 168 -14.61 33.12 34.50
C GLY A 168 -14.69 32.79 33.01
N ARG A 169 -15.05 33.76 32.16
CA ARG A 169 -14.68 33.70 30.74
C ARG A 169 -13.30 34.38 30.58
N ASP A 170 -12.49 33.78 29.72
CA ASP A 170 -11.29 34.33 29.08
C ASP A 170 -9.96 34.28 29.85
N LYS A 171 -9.22 33.18 29.63
CA LYS A 171 -7.77 33.18 29.33
C LYS A 171 -7.30 31.78 28.94
N ALA A 172 -7.17 31.54 27.63
CA ALA A 172 -6.09 30.76 27.02
C ALA A 172 -6.33 30.64 25.51
N ALA A 173 -6.13 31.74 24.77
CA ALA A 173 -5.96 31.69 23.33
C ALA A 173 -4.50 32.05 23.02
N LYS A 174 -3.89 31.23 22.14
CA LYS A 174 -2.66 31.44 21.34
C LYS A 174 -1.45 30.56 21.69
N ALA A 175 -1.49 29.35 21.15
CA ALA A 175 -0.44 28.64 20.41
C ALA A 175 -1.19 27.47 19.72
N GLU A 176 -1.14 27.16 18.43
CA GLU A 176 -0.10 27.25 17.41
C GLU A 176 -0.77 27.48 16.04
N ALA A 177 -0.31 28.46 15.28
CA ALA A 177 -0.61 28.56 13.85
C ALA A 177 0.65 28.11 13.11
N GLY A 178 0.64 26.86 12.63
CA GLY A 178 1.78 26.24 11.99
C GLY A 178 1.36 25.28 10.87
N PHE A 179 1.60 25.74 9.64
CA PHE A 179 1.89 24.93 8.46
C PHE A 179 0.71 24.34 7.65
N ASN A 180 0.05 25.19 6.87
CA ASN A 180 -0.54 24.78 5.59
C ASN A 180 -0.04 25.72 4.48
N ARG A 181 1.16 25.42 3.95
CA ARG A 181 1.67 26.04 2.71
C ARG A 181 2.66 25.13 1.98
N VAL A 182 2.22 23.94 1.58
CA VAL A 182 2.81 23.21 0.44
C VAL A 182 1.69 22.52 -0.32
N LEU A 183 1.00 23.27 -1.18
CA LEU A 183 0.26 22.70 -2.31
C LEU A 183 0.13 23.76 -3.41
N ALA A 184 1.24 24.00 -4.11
CA ALA A 184 1.28 24.70 -5.39
C ALA A 184 2.56 24.31 -6.15
N ASN A 185 2.79 23.01 -6.36
CA ASN A 185 3.60 22.56 -7.49
C ASN A 185 2.65 22.30 -8.67
N ALA A 186 2.17 23.39 -9.25
CA ALA A 186 1.59 23.39 -10.58
C ALA A 186 2.58 24.12 -11.49
N THR A 187 3.48 23.31 -12.05
CA THR A 187 4.02 23.43 -13.41
C THR A 187 4.80 24.71 -13.74
N GLY A 188 6.08 24.69 -13.40
CA GLY A 188 7.13 25.50 -14.02
C GLY A 188 8.12 24.63 -14.80
N VAL A 189 7.90 24.58 -16.12
CA VAL A 189 8.90 24.53 -17.21
C VAL A 189 9.85 23.33 -17.35
N THR A 190 9.64 22.51 -18.40
CA THR A 190 10.55 22.20 -19.54
C THR A 190 9.89 21.05 -20.31
N GLY A 191 9.41 21.20 -21.55
CA GLY A 191 10.24 21.29 -22.75
C GLY A 191 11.04 20.01 -22.92
N THR A 192 10.57 19.06 -23.76
CA THR A 192 11.37 18.15 -24.63
C THR A 192 10.48 17.03 -25.21
N LEU A 193 10.33 17.10 -26.55
CA LEU A 193 10.03 16.04 -27.52
C LEU A 193 8.61 15.46 -27.56
N THR A 194 7.88 15.94 -28.57
CA THR A 194 7.15 15.07 -29.50
C THR A 194 7.98 13.82 -29.80
N GLY A 195 7.72 12.73 -29.08
CA GLY A 195 8.09 11.40 -29.56
C GLY A 195 7.29 11.18 -30.83
N GLY A 196 8.00 11.05 -31.95
CA GLY A 196 7.36 10.80 -33.24
C GLY A 196 6.45 9.57 -33.17
N ASP A 197 5.39 9.57 -33.98
CA ASP A 197 4.59 8.39 -34.30
C ASP A 197 5.52 7.32 -34.89
N ALA A 198 6.23 6.59 -34.04
CA ALA A 198 7.00 5.43 -34.45
C ALA A 198 6.01 4.33 -34.81
N ASP A 199 6.16 3.77 -36.02
CA ASP A 199 5.28 2.71 -36.50
C ASP A 199 5.36 1.52 -35.53
N PRO A 200 4.23 1.10 -34.93
CA PRO A 200 4.21 -0.02 -33.99
C PRO A 200 4.77 -1.32 -34.60
N ALA A 201 4.69 -1.49 -35.92
CA ALA A 201 5.31 -2.63 -36.60
C ALA A 201 6.84 -2.59 -36.56
N GLN A 202 7.43 -1.42 -36.79
CA GLN A 202 8.88 -1.21 -36.74
C GLN A 202 9.41 -1.36 -35.31
N LEU A 203 8.67 -0.88 -34.31
CA LEU A 203 9.03 -1.08 -32.90
C LEU A 203 9.05 -2.56 -32.51
N LYS A 204 8.02 -3.32 -32.93
CA LYS A 204 7.95 -4.77 -32.71
C LYS A 204 9.10 -5.53 -33.41
N GLU A 205 9.48 -5.09 -34.60
CA GLU A 205 10.62 -5.65 -35.33
C GLU A 205 11.93 -5.41 -34.58
N LEU A 206 12.15 -4.19 -34.06
CA LEU A 206 13.31 -3.87 -33.23
C LEU A 206 13.38 -4.73 -31.95
N GLU A 207 12.26 -4.91 -31.25
CA GLU A 207 12.18 -5.78 -30.08
C GLU A 207 12.53 -7.24 -30.44
N THR A 208 12.04 -7.72 -31.58
CA THR A 208 12.33 -9.07 -32.08
C THR A 208 13.81 -9.24 -32.40
N LEU A 209 14.43 -8.25 -33.06
CA LEU A 209 15.86 -8.26 -33.37
C LEU A 209 16.71 -8.25 -32.09
N GLN A 210 16.39 -7.37 -31.14
CA GLN A 210 17.10 -7.32 -29.86
C GLN A 210 16.99 -8.64 -29.10
N ARG A 211 15.80 -9.26 -29.09
CA ARG A 211 15.58 -10.56 -28.47
C ARG A 211 16.41 -11.66 -29.13
N ASN A 212 16.41 -11.73 -30.46
CA ASN A 212 17.21 -12.70 -31.20
C ASN A 212 18.71 -12.53 -30.94
N HIS A 213 19.18 -11.29 -30.83
CA HIS A 213 20.57 -10.99 -30.48
C HIS A 213 20.93 -11.54 -29.10
N ARG A 214 20.10 -11.29 -28.07
CA ARG A 214 20.31 -11.82 -26.71
C ARG A 214 20.36 -13.35 -26.70
N ILE A 215 19.49 -14.02 -27.46
CA ILE A 215 19.49 -15.49 -27.59
C ILE A 215 20.81 -15.97 -28.20
N ALA A 216 21.23 -15.34 -29.30
CA ALA A 216 22.47 -15.70 -30.00
C ALA A 216 23.71 -15.50 -29.12
N GLU A 217 23.79 -14.37 -28.40
CA GLU A 217 24.89 -14.10 -27.46
C GLU A 217 24.96 -15.15 -26.34
N ARG A 218 23.82 -15.52 -25.76
CA ARG A 218 23.78 -16.51 -24.68
C ARG A 218 24.14 -17.91 -25.19
N LEU A 219 23.69 -18.30 -26.39
CA LEU A 219 24.10 -19.54 -27.02
C LEU A 219 25.62 -19.57 -27.29
N ALA A 220 26.17 -18.47 -27.82
CA ALA A 220 27.60 -18.34 -28.09
C ALA A 220 28.43 -18.49 -26.80
N ARG A 221 27.99 -17.85 -25.70
CA ARG A 221 28.64 -17.98 -24.38
C ARG A 221 28.61 -19.43 -23.87
N LEU A 222 27.48 -20.12 -23.95
CA LEU A 222 27.35 -21.53 -23.54
C LEU A 222 28.22 -22.47 -24.38
N LYS A 223 28.41 -22.17 -25.65
CA LYS A 223 29.34 -22.93 -26.51
C LYS A 223 30.79 -22.64 -26.21
N ALA A 224 31.14 -21.39 -25.92
CA ALA A 224 32.50 -20.97 -25.58
C ALA A 224 32.98 -21.61 -24.28
N SER A 225 32.14 -21.60 -23.22
CA SER A 225 32.47 -22.27 -21.95
C SER A 225 32.70 -23.78 -22.11
N ARG A 226 32.00 -24.44 -23.04
CA ARG A 226 32.24 -25.83 -23.41
C ARG A 226 33.55 -26.01 -24.20
N GLY A 227 33.83 -25.12 -25.13
CA GLY A 227 35.06 -25.14 -25.94
C GLY A 227 36.30 -25.09 -25.04
N GLU A 228 36.28 -24.22 -24.04
CA GLU A 228 37.34 -24.10 -23.02
C GLU A 228 37.46 -25.36 -22.15
N ALA A 229 36.33 -25.94 -21.69
CA ALA A 229 36.32 -27.17 -20.90
C ALA A 229 36.86 -28.40 -21.66
N ASN A 230 36.65 -28.48 -22.98
CA ASN A 230 37.14 -29.58 -23.81
C ASN A 230 38.62 -29.44 -24.23
N THR A 231 39.21 -28.26 -24.05
CA THR A 231 40.65 -28.01 -24.30
C THR A 231 41.52 -28.14 -23.05
N ALA A 232 40.91 -28.19 -21.86
CA ALA A 232 41.60 -28.24 -20.57
C ALA A 232 41.67 -29.66 -19.94
N GLY A 233 41.08 -30.67 -20.59
CA GLY A 233 41.15 -32.09 -20.21
C GLY A 233 41.87 -32.93 -21.26
#